data_AF-A0A6V2DP36-F1
#
_entry.id   AF-A0A6V2DP36-F1
#
_cell.length_a   1.000
_cell.length_b   1.000
_cell.length_c   1.000
_cell.angle_alpha   90.00
_cell.angle_beta   90.00
_cell.angle_gamma   90.00
#
_symmetry.space_group_name_H-M   'P 1'
#
loop_
_entity.id
_entity.type
_entity.pdbx_description
1 polymer ?
#
loop_
_entity_poly.entity_id
_entity_poly.type
_entity_poly.pdbx_seq_one_letter_code
_entity_poly.pdbx_strand_id
1 'polypeptide(L)'
;MSYIAAALTPSPVAAAFPGIQWDPLGKLNLNPREKSLLRNAEHNPIDYTLSTEQEAKTYSCLLLRILSESLGPTGPSRVSFVKETLSTEDAMQILRVDAMGVVAHYVITKLYEVITCLLEKKGMSVAATFYNPTDGMLIDEWRPLLRVLHLGGNGDAFAQRGAAVSLAYILMAGCPSQGGSTMTRKINYSSAEEPLQALISWITSQLQSSVGTFLSLVTPTLTALMNCPEARLIFSSSGGIGYLCRHLRIGRSTAVSANSKKINKDAGASVQQLYELCFCLWTMTYECNSSATVRAHFARDGAVNALVDLVSSAPREKVVRVALSALRNLAICSADASPDSSGKKTIDGSTFLTDMIGAGLLKNIDLMRERQWTDPDLVDGKTFETQAMMVMVSFYLEILLSAMIGYTLIDYIACFFQFRRRCSLQTSS
;
A
#
# COMPACT_ATOMS: atom_id res chain seq x y z
N MET A 1 1.95 -2.40 15.67
CA MET A 1 2.07 -1.29 14.70
C MET A 1 0.83 -0.44 14.85
N SER A 2 0.98 0.86 15.12
CA SER A 2 -0.13 1.82 15.04
C SER A 2 -0.68 1.79 13.61
N TYR A 3 -1.99 1.59 13.47
CA TYR A 3 -2.70 1.67 12.19
C TYR A 3 -2.52 3.09 11.64
N ILE A 4 -1.63 3.27 10.67
CA ILE A 4 -1.68 4.47 9.84
C ILE A 4 -2.78 4.21 8.82
N ALA A 5 -4.00 4.62 9.14
CA ALA A 5 -5.07 4.65 8.16
C ALA A 5 -4.59 5.47 6.95
N ALA A 6 -4.75 4.95 5.74
CA ALA A 6 -4.32 5.64 4.54
C ALA A 6 -5.16 6.91 4.39
N ALA A 7 -4.58 8.08 4.64
CA ALA A 7 -5.30 9.35 4.68
C ALA A 7 -5.85 9.73 3.30
N LEU A 8 -7.18 9.85 3.19
CA LEU A 8 -7.82 10.34 1.98
C LEU A 8 -7.63 11.85 1.86
N THR A 9 -7.09 12.31 0.73
CA THR A 9 -7.04 13.74 0.41
C THR A 9 -8.45 14.31 0.39
N PRO A 10 -8.75 15.46 1.02
CA PRO A 10 -10.09 16.04 1.01
C PRO A 10 -10.64 16.23 -0.40
N SER A 11 -11.95 16.08 -0.56
CA SER A 11 -12.62 16.37 -1.83
C SER A 11 -12.41 17.85 -2.21
N PRO A 12 -12.22 18.17 -3.50
CA PRO A 12 -12.15 19.56 -3.97
C PRO A 12 -13.37 20.42 -3.59
N VAL A 13 -14.52 19.76 -3.36
CA VAL A 13 -15.78 20.40 -2.94
C VAL A 13 -16.08 20.24 -1.45
N ALA A 14 -15.24 19.53 -0.67
CA ALA A 14 -15.51 19.23 0.75
C ALA A 14 -15.72 20.51 1.59
N ALA A 15 -14.89 21.53 1.38
CA ALA A 15 -14.91 22.75 2.20
C ALA A 15 -16.22 23.53 2.09
N ALA A 16 -16.92 23.42 0.96
CA ALA A 16 -18.16 24.13 0.70
C ALA A 16 -19.41 23.38 1.19
N PHE A 17 -19.30 22.07 1.42
CA PHE A 17 -20.43 21.19 1.74
C PHE A 17 -20.18 20.41 3.03
N PRO A 18 -20.27 21.06 4.21
CA PRO A 18 -20.26 20.35 5.49
C PRO A 18 -21.46 19.39 5.61
N GLY A 19 -22.55 19.67 4.88
CA GLY A 19 -23.69 18.79 4.69
C GLY A 19 -24.33 19.03 3.32
N ILE A 20 -25.12 18.07 2.84
CA ILE A 20 -25.86 18.20 1.58
C ILE A 20 -27.33 18.46 1.88
N GLN A 21 -27.92 19.43 1.16
CA GLN A 21 -29.37 19.56 1.16
C GLN A 21 -29.96 18.46 0.28
N TRP A 22 -30.57 17.45 0.91
CA TRP A 22 -31.11 16.28 0.23
C TRP A 22 -32.46 16.52 -0.49
N ASP A 23 -33.19 17.58 -0.14
CA ASP A 23 -34.53 17.85 -0.70
C ASP A 23 -34.53 18.30 -2.17
N PRO A 24 -33.61 19.18 -2.61
CA PRO A 24 -33.55 19.60 -4.02
C PRO A 24 -33.04 18.52 -4.98
N LEU A 25 -32.49 17.41 -4.47
CA LEU A 25 -31.87 16.36 -5.27
C LEU A 25 -32.90 15.35 -5.79
N GLY A 26 -33.86 15.82 -6.60
CA GLY A 26 -34.99 15.04 -7.10
C GLY A 26 -34.65 13.81 -7.97
N LYS A 27 -33.38 13.58 -8.29
CA LYS A 27 -32.91 12.36 -8.97
C LYS A 27 -32.68 11.19 -8.02
N LEU A 28 -32.55 11.44 -6.71
CA LEU A 28 -32.31 10.40 -5.71
C LEU A 28 -33.64 9.91 -5.15
N ASN A 29 -33.84 8.60 -5.14
CA ASN A 29 -35.05 7.96 -4.63
C ASN A 29 -34.96 7.77 -3.12
N LEU A 30 -34.92 8.88 -2.36
CA LEU A 30 -34.81 8.88 -0.91
C LEU A 30 -36.18 8.99 -0.23
N ASN A 31 -36.50 8.03 0.63
CA ASN A 31 -37.69 8.10 1.47
C ASN A 31 -37.49 9.08 2.65
N PRO A 32 -38.56 9.56 3.30
CA PRO A 32 -38.44 10.52 4.40
C PRO A 32 -37.60 10.05 5.59
N ARG A 33 -37.58 8.74 5.87
CA ARG A 33 -36.78 8.16 6.97
C ARG A 33 -35.29 8.21 6.64
N GLU A 34 -34.92 7.89 5.41
CA GLU A 34 -33.53 7.97 4.91
C GLU A 34 -33.04 9.41 4.90
N LYS A 35 -33.86 10.36 4.44
CA LYS A 35 -33.54 11.79 4.53
C LYS A 35 -33.31 12.23 5.97
N SER A 36 -34.15 11.77 6.91
CA SER A 36 -33.95 12.06 8.34
C SER A 36 -32.67 11.45 8.87
N LEU A 37 -32.33 10.21 8.47
CA LEU A 37 -31.09 9.55 8.88
C LEU A 37 -29.85 10.32 8.39
N LEU A 38 -29.84 10.75 7.12
CA LEU A 38 -28.74 11.53 6.54
C LEU A 38 -28.57 12.87 7.28
N ARG A 39 -29.67 13.59 7.54
CA ARG A 39 -29.62 14.84 8.32
C ARG A 39 -29.12 14.59 9.74
N ASN A 40 -29.60 13.55 10.41
CA ASN A 40 -29.15 13.23 11.76
C ASN A 40 -27.65 12.91 11.76
N ALA A 41 -27.14 12.22 10.74
CA ALA A 41 -25.72 11.93 10.60
C ALA A 41 -24.86 13.18 10.32
N GLU A 42 -25.45 14.22 9.72
CA GLU A 42 -24.79 15.51 9.51
C GLU A 42 -24.71 16.37 10.77
N HIS A 43 -25.72 16.29 11.64
CA HIS A 43 -25.81 17.11 12.85
C HIS A 43 -25.11 16.48 14.06
N ASN A 44 -24.85 15.17 14.03
CA ASN A 44 -24.24 14.44 15.14
C ASN A 44 -22.84 13.95 14.76
N PRO A 45 -21.93 13.79 15.74
CA PRO A 45 -20.67 13.08 15.52
C PRO A 45 -20.91 11.71 14.89
N ILE A 46 -20.03 11.29 13.99
CA ILE A 46 -20.20 10.02 13.27
C ILE A 46 -20.30 8.83 14.23
N ASP A 47 -19.57 8.87 15.35
CA ASP A 47 -19.58 7.85 16.40
C ASP A 47 -20.96 7.63 17.02
N TYR A 48 -21.77 8.68 17.11
CA TYR A 48 -23.14 8.63 17.62
C TYR A 48 -24.09 8.03 16.57
N THR A 49 -23.91 8.40 15.30
CA THR A 49 -24.67 7.80 14.19
C THR A 49 -24.38 6.31 14.05
N LEU A 50 -23.15 5.92 14.35
CA LEU A 50 -22.68 4.55 14.35
C LEU A 50 -22.76 3.97 15.78
N SER A 51 -23.85 4.19 16.52
CA SER A 51 -23.93 3.70 17.91
C SER A 51 -24.21 2.20 17.98
N THR A 52 -25.00 1.67 17.05
CA THR A 52 -25.36 0.25 16.96
C THR A 52 -24.96 -0.37 15.63
N GLU A 53 -24.80 -1.69 15.60
CA GLU A 53 -24.47 -2.44 14.38
C GLU A 53 -25.53 -2.21 13.29
N GLN A 54 -26.81 -2.18 13.67
CA GLN A 54 -27.92 -1.98 12.74
C GLN A 54 -27.93 -0.57 12.15
N GLU A 55 -27.65 0.46 12.94
CA GLU A 55 -27.54 1.84 12.45
C GLU A 55 -26.34 2.00 11.52
N ALA A 56 -25.19 1.43 11.90
CA ALA A 56 -24.00 1.45 11.05
C ALA A 56 -24.24 0.78 9.71
N LYS A 57 -24.89 -0.40 9.71
CA LYS A 57 -25.27 -1.12 8.49
C LYS A 57 -26.26 -0.30 7.66
N THR A 58 -27.32 0.23 8.29
CA THR A 58 -28.35 1.00 7.58
C THR A 58 -27.77 2.26 6.94
N TYR A 59 -26.93 3.00 7.67
CA TYR A 59 -26.30 4.21 7.17
C TYR A 59 -25.30 3.92 6.05
N SER A 60 -24.45 2.89 6.21
CA SER A 60 -23.46 2.49 5.19
C SER A 60 -24.13 2.00 3.91
N CYS A 61 -25.17 1.16 4.01
CA CYS A 61 -25.96 0.70 2.87
C CYS A 61 -26.66 1.87 2.17
N LEU A 62 -27.20 2.83 2.92
CA LEU A 62 -27.81 4.04 2.35
C LEU A 62 -26.79 4.87 1.56
N LEU A 63 -25.61 5.11 2.12
CA LEU A 63 -24.52 5.80 1.42
C LEU A 63 -24.14 5.08 0.11
N LEU A 64 -23.94 3.76 0.17
CA LEU A 64 -23.62 2.96 -1.03
C LEU A 64 -24.72 2.98 -2.08
N ARG A 65 -26.00 2.98 -1.67
CA ARG A 65 -27.13 3.11 -2.59
C ARG A 65 -27.17 4.48 -3.26
N ILE A 66 -26.98 5.56 -2.49
CA ILE A 66 -26.88 6.93 -3.03
C ILE A 66 -25.72 7.02 -4.00
N LEU A 67 -24.57 6.40 -3.68
CA LEU A 67 -23.44 6.32 -4.61
C LEU A 67 -23.89 5.66 -5.91
N SER A 68 -24.53 4.49 -5.86
CA SER A 68 -25.06 3.80 -7.04
C SER A 68 -25.96 4.69 -7.92
N GLU A 69 -26.89 5.42 -7.30
CA GLU A 69 -27.81 6.33 -7.98
C GLU A 69 -27.11 7.58 -8.56
N SER A 70 -26.06 8.06 -7.89
CA SER A 70 -25.27 9.22 -8.34
C SER A 70 -24.34 8.90 -9.53
N LEU A 71 -23.95 7.64 -9.69
CA LEU A 71 -23.14 7.16 -10.81
C LEU A 71 -24.05 6.98 -12.04
N GLY A 72 -24.40 8.09 -12.69
CA GLY A 72 -25.16 8.08 -13.94
C GLY A 72 -24.42 7.38 -15.09
N PRO A 73 -25.10 7.10 -16.22
CA PRO A 73 -24.46 6.59 -17.45
C PRO A 73 -23.62 7.66 -18.17
N THR A 74 -23.72 8.92 -17.75
CA THR A 74 -23.23 10.10 -18.44
C THR A 74 -21.78 10.43 -18.07
N GLY A 75 -20.82 9.72 -18.65
CA GLY A 75 -19.40 10.11 -18.68
C GLY A 75 -18.76 10.50 -17.33
N PRO A 76 -17.55 11.10 -17.34
CA PRO A 76 -16.95 11.67 -16.14
C PRO A 76 -17.74 12.89 -15.67
N SER A 77 -17.99 12.96 -14.36
CA SER A 77 -18.60 14.11 -13.68
C SER A 77 -17.80 15.39 -13.95
N ARG A 78 -18.46 16.55 -14.00
CA ARG A 78 -17.76 17.86 -14.06
C ARG A 78 -16.88 18.10 -12.84
N VAL A 79 -17.23 17.51 -11.69
CA VAL A 79 -16.42 17.58 -10.46
C VAL A 79 -15.08 16.86 -10.63
N SER A 80 -14.99 15.85 -11.50
CA SER A 80 -13.74 15.11 -11.74
C SER A 80 -12.62 15.97 -12.32
N PHE A 81 -12.96 17.09 -12.97
CA PHE A 81 -11.99 18.01 -13.57
C PHE A 81 -11.48 19.05 -12.57
N VAL A 82 -12.06 19.12 -11.37
CA VAL A 82 -11.68 20.07 -10.34
C VAL A 82 -10.45 19.53 -9.59
N LYS A 83 -9.31 20.21 -9.74
CA LYS A 83 -8.05 19.79 -9.12
C LYS A 83 -7.76 20.46 -7.78
N GLU A 84 -8.28 21.67 -7.59
CA GLU A 84 -7.99 22.52 -6.44
C GLU A 84 -9.23 22.67 -5.55
N THR A 85 -9.01 22.94 -4.27
CA THR A 85 -10.11 23.22 -3.35
C THR A 85 -10.85 24.47 -3.80
N LEU A 86 -12.15 24.33 -4.01
CA LEU A 86 -12.97 25.43 -4.50
C LEU A 86 -13.39 26.36 -3.37
N SER A 87 -13.61 27.63 -3.74
CA SER A 87 -14.35 28.56 -2.90
C SER A 87 -15.79 28.08 -2.71
N THR A 88 -16.47 28.53 -1.66
CA THR A 88 -17.87 28.18 -1.41
C THR A 88 -18.77 28.56 -2.60
N GLU A 89 -18.54 29.70 -3.24
CA GLU A 89 -19.33 30.16 -4.38
C GLU A 89 -19.14 29.25 -5.61
N ASP A 90 -17.88 28.92 -5.94
CA ASP A 90 -17.58 28.05 -7.09
C ASP A 90 -18.13 26.63 -6.88
N ALA A 91 -18.03 26.11 -5.66
CA ALA A 91 -18.57 24.81 -5.32
C ALA A 91 -20.12 24.80 -5.42
N MET A 92 -20.79 25.86 -4.97
CA MET A 92 -22.24 26.04 -5.14
C MET A 92 -22.64 26.10 -6.62
N GLN A 93 -21.83 26.76 -7.45
CA GLN A 93 -22.05 26.78 -8.89
C GLN A 93 -21.89 25.38 -9.51
N ILE A 94 -20.91 24.60 -9.06
CA ILE A 94 -20.75 23.20 -9.47
C ILE A 94 -21.95 22.36 -9.02
N LEU A 95 -22.48 22.53 -7.81
CA LEU A 95 -23.67 21.80 -7.35
C LEU A 95 -24.87 22.03 -8.27
N ARG A 96 -25.07 23.26 -8.78
CA ARG A 96 -26.16 23.56 -9.73
C ARG A 96 -25.98 22.87 -11.07
N VAL A 97 -24.74 22.72 -11.50
CA VAL A 97 -24.36 22.22 -12.81
C VAL A 97 -24.23 20.69 -12.84
N ASP A 98 -23.70 20.11 -11.77
CA ASP A 98 -23.43 18.69 -11.63
C ASP A 98 -23.66 18.23 -10.18
N ALA A 99 -24.93 18.25 -9.78
CA ALA A 99 -25.34 17.86 -8.45
C ALA A 99 -24.94 16.41 -8.10
N MET A 100 -24.97 15.48 -9.06
CA MET A 100 -24.67 14.07 -8.81
C MET A 100 -23.18 13.84 -8.60
N GLY A 101 -22.31 14.57 -9.31
CA GLY A 101 -20.88 14.57 -9.01
C GLY A 101 -20.57 15.03 -7.59
N VAL A 102 -21.19 16.13 -7.14
CA VAL A 102 -21.01 16.64 -5.77
C VAL A 102 -21.50 15.63 -4.74
N VAL A 103 -22.66 15.01 -4.98
CA VAL A 103 -23.21 13.93 -4.14
C VAL A 103 -22.24 12.74 -4.07
N ALA A 104 -21.69 12.29 -5.19
CA ALA A 104 -20.74 11.17 -5.22
C ALA A 104 -19.50 11.47 -4.38
N HIS A 105 -18.91 12.67 -4.52
CA HIS A 105 -17.77 13.10 -3.71
C HIS A 105 -18.10 13.11 -2.21
N TYR A 106 -19.25 13.67 -1.84
CA TYR A 106 -19.70 13.73 -0.47
C TYR A 106 -19.91 12.34 0.13
N VAL A 107 -20.61 11.47 -0.59
CA VAL A 107 -20.89 10.10 -0.15
C VAL A 107 -19.61 9.30 0.04
N ILE A 108 -18.64 9.43 -0.86
CA ILE A 108 -17.33 8.77 -0.73
C ILE A 108 -16.58 9.30 0.50
N THR A 109 -16.64 10.61 0.75
CA THR A 109 -16.04 11.22 1.95
C THR A 109 -16.68 10.64 3.21
N LYS A 110 -18.02 10.61 3.28
CA LYS A 110 -18.76 10.07 4.44
C LYS A 110 -18.56 8.58 4.63
N LEU A 111 -18.50 7.80 3.55
CA LEU A 111 -18.23 6.37 3.64
C LEU A 111 -16.81 6.11 4.18
N TYR A 112 -15.83 6.90 3.75
CA TYR A 112 -14.48 6.82 4.29
C TYR A 112 -14.44 7.18 5.79
N GLU A 113 -15.12 8.27 6.21
CA GLU A 113 -15.26 8.64 7.62
C GLU A 113 -15.89 7.51 8.46
N VAL A 114 -16.95 6.87 7.95
CA VAL A 114 -17.60 5.71 8.57
C VAL A 114 -16.60 4.58 8.75
N ILE A 115 -15.86 4.22 7.70
CA ILE A 115 -14.89 3.12 7.76
C ILE A 115 -13.77 3.43 8.76
N THR A 116 -13.23 4.64 8.76
CA THR A 116 -12.19 5.03 9.72
C THR A 116 -12.71 4.97 11.16
N CYS A 117 -13.94 5.43 11.42
CA CYS A 117 -14.57 5.29 12.73
C CYS A 117 -14.70 3.82 13.14
N LEU A 118 -15.16 2.95 12.23
CA LEU A 118 -15.31 1.52 12.48
C LEU A 118 -13.98 0.78 12.72
N LEU A 119 -12.87 1.30 12.19
CA LEU A 119 -11.53 0.73 12.43
C LEU A 119 -10.98 1.12 13.82
N GLU A 120 -11.38 2.26 14.36
CA GLU A 120 -10.92 2.77 15.66
C GLU A 120 -11.82 2.32 16.83
N LYS A 121 -13.11 2.13 16.57
CA LYS A 121 -14.11 1.87 17.61
C LYS A 121 -14.02 0.44 18.16
N LYS A 122 -14.11 0.31 19.49
CA LYS A 122 -14.26 -1.00 20.16
C LYS A 122 -15.73 -1.42 20.16
N GLY A 123 -16.02 -2.62 19.68
CA GLY A 123 -17.36 -3.24 19.73
C GLY A 123 -18.17 -3.15 18.43
N MET A 124 -17.79 -2.28 17.50
CA MET A 124 -18.28 -2.32 16.12
C MET A 124 -17.11 -2.48 15.17
N SER A 125 -17.33 -3.20 14.08
CA SER A 125 -16.28 -3.48 13.11
C SER A 125 -16.82 -3.39 11.70
N VAL A 126 -15.91 -3.16 10.75
CA VAL A 126 -16.21 -3.23 9.33
C VAL A 126 -16.87 -4.58 8.96
N ALA A 127 -16.40 -5.68 9.56
CA ALA A 127 -17.02 -6.99 9.37
C ALA A 127 -18.49 -7.04 9.80
N ALA A 128 -18.81 -6.48 10.98
CA ALA A 128 -20.18 -6.47 11.48
C ALA A 128 -21.13 -5.63 10.59
N THR A 129 -20.60 -4.57 9.97
CA THR A 129 -21.38 -3.66 9.12
C THR A 129 -21.60 -4.21 7.70
N PHE A 130 -20.56 -4.79 7.08
CA PHE A 130 -20.57 -5.13 5.66
C PHE A 130 -20.72 -6.63 5.36
N TYR A 131 -20.74 -7.49 6.37
CA TYR A 131 -20.98 -8.93 6.19
C TYR A 131 -22.23 -9.37 6.93
N ASN A 132 -23.04 -10.18 6.25
CA ASN A 132 -24.29 -10.68 6.79
C ASN A 132 -24.06 -11.61 7.98
N PRO A 133 -24.78 -11.42 9.11
CA PRO A 133 -24.60 -12.24 10.30
C PRO A 133 -24.91 -13.72 10.11
N THR A 134 -25.81 -14.03 9.18
CA THR A 134 -26.40 -15.36 9.01
C THR A 134 -25.52 -16.30 8.21
N ASP A 135 -24.92 -15.82 7.12
CA ASP A 135 -24.15 -16.60 6.16
C ASP A 135 -22.68 -16.13 6.05
N GLY A 136 -22.33 -15.01 6.69
CA GLY A 136 -21.00 -14.41 6.62
C GLY A 136 -20.67 -13.85 5.24
N MET A 137 -21.65 -13.65 4.37
CA MET A 137 -21.44 -13.16 3.00
C MET A 137 -21.32 -11.63 2.98
N LEU A 138 -20.44 -11.12 2.13
CA LEU A 138 -20.35 -9.70 1.81
C LEU A 138 -21.70 -9.22 1.25
N ILE A 139 -22.20 -8.07 1.75
CA ILE A 139 -23.45 -7.47 1.27
C ILE A 139 -23.37 -7.13 -0.23
N ASP A 140 -24.47 -6.93 -0.94
CA ASP A 140 -24.42 -6.69 -2.38
C ASP A 140 -24.10 -5.22 -2.76
N GLU A 141 -24.29 -4.31 -1.81
CA GLU A 141 -24.22 -2.87 -2.00
C GLU A 141 -22.80 -2.32 -2.20
N TRP A 142 -21.73 -3.10 -2.06
CA TRP A 142 -20.36 -2.59 -2.29
C TRP A 142 -20.05 -2.35 -3.78
N ARG A 143 -20.77 -2.99 -4.71
CA ARG A 143 -20.51 -2.96 -6.16
C ARG A 143 -20.33 -1.55 -6.76
N PRO A 144 -21.05 -0.50 -6.32
CA PRO A 144 -20.83 0.87 -6.78
C PRO A 144 -19.38 1.35 -6.57
N LEU A 145 -18.69 0.91 -5.51
CA LEU A 145 -17.28 1.25 -5.28
C LEU A 145 -16.41 0.73 -6.41
N LEU A 146 -16.58 -0.53 -6.81
CA LEU A 146 -15.85 -1.11 -7.93
C LEU A 146 -16.22 -0.45 -9.26
N ARG A 147 -17.49 -0.04 -9.43
CA ARG A 147 -17.94 0.71 -10.60
C ARG A 147 -17.22 2.05 -10.72
N VAL A 148 -17.05 2.81 -9.62
CA VAL A 148 -16.27 4.07 -9.61
C VAL A 148 -14.87 3.87 -10.19
N LEU A 149 -14.21 2.74 -9.86
CA LEU A 149 -12.87 2.44 -10.35
C LEU A 149 -12.81 2.25 -11.87
N HIS A 150 -13.85 1.66 -12.45
CA HIS A 150 -13.92 1.28 -13.86
C HIS A 150 -14.63 2.30 -14.76
N LEU A 151 -15.05 3.46 -14.23
CA LEU A 151 -15.57 4.56 -15.05
C LEU A 151 -14.45 5.15 -15.92
N GLY A 152 -14.22 4.49 -17.06
CA GLY A 152 -13.38 4.80 -18.23
C GLY A 152 -12.33 5.90 -18.13
N GLY A 153 -11.06 5.51 -17.95
CA GLY A 153 -9.84 6.16 -18.49
C GLY A 153 -9.44 7.55 -17.96
N ASN A 154 -10.40 8.45 -17.74
CA ASN A 154 -10.25 9.80 -17.18
C ASN A 154 -11.11 9.97 -15.93
N GLY A 155 -11.23 8.88 -15.15
CA GLY A 155 -12.06 8.84 -13.96
C GLY A 155 -11.70 9.92 -12.94
N ASP A 156 -12.64 10.19 -12.06
CA ASP A 156 -12.47 11.11 -10.94
C ASP A 156 -11.43 10.57 -9.95
N ALA A 157 -10.26 11.18 -9.93
CA ALA A 157 -9.14 10.73 -9.09
C ALA A 157 -9.48 10.78 -7.60
N PHE A 158 -10.31 11.73 -7.14
CA PHE A 158 -10.74 11.75 -5.75
C PHE A 158 -11.67 10.57 -5.46
N ALA A 159 -12.73 10.41 -6.26
CA ALA A 159 -13.69 9.33 -6.06
C ALA A 159 -13.03 7.96 -6.17
N GLN A 160 -12.15 7.76 -7.15
CA GLN A 160 -11.40 6.52 -7.31
C GLN A 160 -10.51 6.21 -6.10
N ARG A 161 -9.76 7.19 -5.57
CA ARG A 161 -8.98 7.01 -4.34
C ARG A 161 -9.87 6.59 -3.17
N GLY A 162 -10.93 7.36 -2.91
CA GLY A 162 -11.80 7.11 -1.76
C GLY A 162 -12.55 5.79 -1.88
N ALA A 163 -13.05 5.45 -3.07
CA ALA A 163 -13.73 4.18 -3.34
C ALA A 163 -12.78 2.99 -3.21
N ALA A 164 -11.55 3.09 -3.74
CA ALA A 164 -10.56 2.02 -3.67
C ALA A 164 -10.12 1.76 -2.24
N VAL A 165 -9.80 2.80 -1.45
CA VAL A 165 -9.43 2.66 -0.04
C VAL A 165 -10.58 2.09 0.79
N SER A 166 -11.81 2.60 0.59
CA SER A 166 -13.00 2.10 1.28
C SER A 166 -13.24 0.62 0.97
N LEU A 167 -13.17 0.25 -0.31
CA LEU A 167 -13.34 -1.13 -0.75
C LEU A 167 -12.24 -2.04 -0.18
N ALA A 168 -10.98 -1.58 -0.13
CA ALA A 168 -9.89 -2.36 0.46
C ALA A 168 -10.17 -2.71 1.93
N TYR A 169 -10.60 -1.75 2.76
CA TYR A 169 -10.91 -2.01 4.16
C TYR A 169 -12.12 -2.95 4.34
N ILE A 170 -13.15 -2.79 3.51
CA ILE A 170 -14.32 -3.68 3.50
C ILE A 170 -13.87 -5.12 3.20
N LEU A 171 -13.09 -5.32 2.14
CA LEU A 171 -12.68 -6.67 1.69
C LEU A 171 -11.65 -7.31 2.64
N MET A 172 -10.73 -6.52 3.20
CA MET A 172 -9.79 -7.02 4.19
C MET A 172 -10.50 -7.52 5.45
N ALA A 173 -11.62 -6.92 5.86
CA ALA A 173 -12.37 -7.40 7.01
C ALA A 173 -12.90 -8.84 6.85
N GLY A 174 -13.05 -9.34 5.62
CA GLY A 174 -13.39 -10.73 5.36
C GLY A 174 -12.21 -11.68 5.16
N CYS A 175 -10.97 -11.19 5.22
CA CYS A 175 -9.78 -12.03 5.07
C CYS A 175 -9.52 -12.86 6.34
N PRO A 176 -9.18 -14.16 6.22
CA PRO A 176 -8.89 -15.03 7.36
C PRO A 176 -7.85 -14.48 8.33
N SER A 177 -6.82 -13.82 7.82
CA SER A 177 -5.75 -13.19 8.61
C SER A 177 -6.23 -12.06 9.53
N GLN A 178 -7.36 -11.43 9.22
CA GLN A 178 -7.94 -10.33 10.01
C GLN A 178 -8.93 -10.86 11.07
N GLY A 179 -9.30 -12.13 10.99
CA GLY A 179 -10.11 -12.82 11.99
C GLY A 179 -9.29 -13.08 13.25
N GLY A 180 -9.21 -12.10 14.14
CA GLY A 180 -8.66 -12.32 15.48
C GLY A 180 -9.43 -13.42 16.21
N SER A 181 -8.77 -14.12 17.13
CA SER A 181 -9.34 -15.14 18.05
C SER A 181 -10.63 -14.73 18.79
N THR A 182 -11.03 -13.47 18.70
CA THR A 182 -12.18 -12.85 19.35
C THR A 182 -13.38 -12.62 18.41
N MET A 183 -13.27 -12.91 17.11
CA MET A 183 -14.43 -12.83 16.21
C MET A 183 -15.38 -14.01 16.44
N THR A 184 -16.52 -13.70 17.06
CA THR A 184 -17.64 -14.63 17.25
C THR A 184 -18.40 -14.93 15.95
N ARG A 185 -18.18 -14.12 14.89
CA ARG A 185 -18.89 -14.23 13.60
C ARG A 185 -18.00 -14.92 12.56
N LYS A 186 -18.48 -16.03 12.01
CA LYS A 186 -17.83 -16.73 10.90
C LYS A 186 -18.07 -15.94 9.61
N ILE A 187 -17.01 -15.38 9.03
CA ILE A 187 -17.07 -14.68 7.74
C ILE A 187 -16.71 -15.65 6.63
N ASN A 188 -17.42 -15.59 5.51
CA ASN A 188 -17.14 -16.39 4.34
C ASN A 188 -16.23 -15.64 3.35
N TYR A 189 -14.93 -15.91 3.44
CA TYR A 189 -13.90 -15.28 2.61
C TYR A 189 -14.17 -15.43 1.09
N SER A 190 -14.83 -16.50 0.65
CA SER A 190 -15.10 -16.70 -0.79
C SER A 190 -15.93 -15.57 -1.40
N SER A 191 -16.78 -14.90 -0.60
CA SER A 191 -17.55 -13.74 -1.05
C SER A 191 -16.71 -12.47 -1.29
N ALA A 192 -15.52 -12.39 -0.68
CA ALA A 192 -14.62 -11.25 -0.77
C ALA A 192 -13.42 -11.50 -1.71
N GLU A 193 -13.12 -12.76 -2.03
CA GLU A 193 -11.97 -13.15 -2.84
C GLU A 193 -12.01 -12.56 -4.27
N GLU A 194 -13.09 -12.80 -5.02
CA GLU A 194 -13.23 -12.28 -6.38
C GLU A 194 -13.24 -10.74 -6.42
N PRO A 195 -13.99 -10.03 -5.54
CA PRO A 195 -13.89 -8.57 -5.44
C PRO A 195 -12.47 -8.06 -5.10
N LEU A 196 -11.73 -8.77 -4.25
CA LEU A 196 -10.36 -8.42 -3.88
C LEU A 196 -9.41 -8.59 -5.07
N GLN A 197 -9.56 -9.66 -5.84
CA GLN A 197 -8.84 -9.85 -7.10
C GLN A 197 -9.16 -8.75 -8.11
N ALA A 198 -10.44 -8.36 -8.24
CA ALA A 198 -10.85 -7.27 -9.12
C ALA A 198 -10.22 -5.92 -8.72
N LEU A 199 -10.20 -5.61 -7.42
CA LEU A 199 -9.54 -4.40 -6.90
C LEU A 199 -8.02 -4.42 -7.19
N ILE A 200 -7.35 -5.55 -6.95
CA ILE A 200 -5.92 -5.70 -7.22
C ILE A 200 -5.61 -5.63 -8.72
N SER A 201 -6.47 -6.21 -9.56
CA SER A 201 -6.38 -6.09 -11.02
C SER A 201 -6.47 -4.63 -11.46
N TRP A 202 -7.41 -3.87 -10.88
CA TRP A 202 -7.48 -2.43 -11.12
C TRP A 202 -6.19 -1.71 -10.68
N ILE A 203 -5.69 -1.97 -9.47
CA ILE A 203 -4.43 -1.36 -8.98
C ILE A 203 -3.27 -1.66 -9.93
N THR A 204 -3.10 -2.92 -10.34
CA THR A 204 -2.02 -3.31 -11.25
C THR A 204 -2.16 -2.67 -12.63
N SER A 205 -3.39 -2.49 -13.15
CA SER A 205 -3.63 -1.75 -14.39
C SER A 205 -3.19 -0.27 -14.30
N GLN A 206 -3.36 0.36 -13.13
CA GLN A 206 -2.88 1.74 -12.92
C GLN A 206 -1.35 1.77 -12.82
N LEU A 207 -0.74 0.77 -12.17
CA LEU A 207 0.71 0.66 -12.03
C LEU A 207 1.44 0.30 -13.33
N GLN A 208 0.74 -0.27 -14.32
CA GLN A 208 1.28 -0.50 -15.67
C GLN A 208 1.68 0.80 -16.36
N SER A 209 0.96 1.89 -16.12
CA SER A 209 1.31 3.22 -16.60
C SER A 209 2.58 3.73 -15.91
N SER A 210 3.48 4.35 -16.68
CA SER A 210 4.68 5.04 -16.16
C SER A 210 4.38 6.47 -15.71
N VAL A 211 3.13 6.92 -15.76
CA VAL A 211 2.74 8.28 -15.41
C VAL A 211 2.52 8.39 -13.89
N GLY A 212 3.29 9.25 -13.22
CA GLY A 212 3.30 9.40 -11.76
C GLY A 212 1.95 9.77 -11.12
N THR A 213 1.01 10.32 -11.89
CA THR A 213 -0.35 10.64 -11.40
C THR A 213 -1.13 9.38 -11.00
N PHE A 214 -1.01 8.28 -11.76
CA PHE A 214 -1.66 7.00 -11.43
C PHE A 214 -1.02 6.32 -10.23
N LEU A 215 0.27 6.59 -9.98
CA LEU A 215 0.94 6.09 -8.78
C LEU A 215 0.31 6.70 -7.53
N SER A 216 0.16 8.02 -7.48
CA SER A 216 -0.49 8.73 -6.36
C SER A 216 -1.95 8.30 -6.12
N LEU A 217 -2.63 7.82 -7.17
CA LEU A 217 -4.00 7.33 -7.11
C LEU A 217 -4.08 5.99 -6.35
N VAL A 218 -3.12 5.09 -6.52
CA VAL A 218 -3.21 3.74 -5.95
C VAL A 218 -2.41 3.53 -4.69
N THR A 219 -1.40 4.36 -4.41
CA THR A 219 -0.51 4.19 -3.25
C THR A 219 -1.25 4.10 -1.90
N PRO A 220 -2.27 4.94 -1.59
CA PRO A 220 -3.00 4.83 -0.32
C PRO A 220 -3.70 3.47 -0.17
N THR A 221 -4.41 3.02 -1.21
CA THR A 221 -5.10 1.73 -1.22
C THR A 221 -4.11 0.57 -1.12
N LEU A 222 -3.01 0.63 -1.88
CA LEU A 222 -1.97 -0.40 -1.85
C LEU A 222 -1.38 -0.52 -0.44
N THR A 223 -1.03 0.61 0.20
CA THR A 223 -0.48 0.64 1.56
C THR A 223 -1.45 0.02 2.57
N ALA A 224 -2.75 0.27 2.43
CA ALA A 224 -3.77 -0.39 3.26
C ALA A 224 -3.78 -1.91 3.05
N LEU A 225 -3.82 -2.37 1.80
CA LEU A 225 -3.84 -3.79 1.42
C LEU A 225 -2.60 -4.56 1.88
N MET A 226 -1.44 -3.91 1.96
CA MET A 226 -0.19 -4.53 2.41
C MET A 226 -0.23 -5.03 3.86
N ASN A 227 -1.24 -4.66 4.65
CA ASN A 227 -1.44 -5.23 5.99
C ASN A 227 -2.07 -6.62 5.98
N CYS A 228 -2.56 -7.08 4.82
CA CYS A 228 -3.26 -8.36 4.65
C CYS A 228 -2.41 -9.35 3.82
N PRO A 229 -1.98 -10.49 4.39
CA PRO A 229 -1.27 -11.55 3.66
C PRO A 229 -1.96 -12.00 2.36
N GLU A 230 -3.26 -12.20 2.40
CA GLU A 230 -4.07 -12.66 1.25
C GLU A 230 -3.97 -11.65 0.09
N ALA A 231 -4.06 -10.35 0.39
CA ALA A 231 -3.88 -9.30 -0.61
C ALA A 231 -2.45 -9.25 -1.15
N ARG A 232 -1.42 -9.47 -0.31
CA ARG A 232 -0.01 -9.55 -0.74
C ARG A 232 0.21 -10.69 -1.73
N LEU A 233 -0.38 -11.86 -1.49
CA LEU A 233 -0.28 -13.03 -2.37
C LEU A 233 -0.97 -12.81 -3.72
N ILE A 234 -2.18 -12.25 -3.73
CA ILE A 234 -2.91 -11.93 -4.97
C ILE A 234 -2.16 -10.84 -5.76
N PHE A 235 -1.64 -9.82 -5.08
CA PHE A 235 -0.87 -8.75 -5.71
C PHE A 235 0.45 -9.27 -6.32
N SER A 236 1.17 -10.15 -5.61
CA SER A 236 2.36 -10.84 -6.13
C SER A 236 2.02 -11.64 -7.39
N SER A 237 0.94 -12.43 -7.35
CA SER A 237 0.48 -13.25 -8.49
C SER A 237 0.08 -12.42 -9.70
N SER A 238 -0.37 -11.18 -9.48
CA SER A 238 -0.73 -10.22 -10.52
C SER A 238 0.47 -9.46 -11.12
N GLY A 239 1.71 -9.85 -10.78
CA GLY A 239 2.93 -9.16 -11.23
C GLY A 239 3.23 -7.86 -10.49
N GLY A 240 2.58 -7.63 -9.34
CA GLY A 240 2.72 -6.41 -8.54
C GLY A 240 4.16 -6.06 -8.16
N ILE A 241 4.98 -7.07 -7.85
CA ILE A 241 6.41 -6.90 -7.47
C ILE A 241 7.18 -6.21 -8.59
N GLY A 242 7.06 -6.70 -9.84
CA GLY A 242 7.71 -6.09 -10.99
C GLY A 242 7.31 -4.64 -11.23
N TYR A 243 6.03 -4.30 -11.05
CA TYR A 243 5.60 -2.90 -11.15
C TYR A 243 6.22 -2.01 -10.07
N LEU A 244 6.27 -2.47 -8.82
CA LEU A 244 6.93 -1.73 -7.74
C LEU A 244 8.42 -1.53 -8.02
N CYS A 245 9.13 -2.59 -8.41
CA CYS A 245 10.56 -2.53 -8.71
C CYS A 245 10.86 -1.54 -9.85
N ARG A 246 10.01 -1.52 -10.88
CA ARG A 246 10.12 -0.56 -11.98
C ARG A 246 9.97 0.89 -11.49
N HIS A 247 8.94 1.19 -10.70
CA HIS A 247 8.70 2.54 -10.17
C HIS A 247 9.80 3.01 -9.21
N LEU A 248 10.38 2.10 -8.41
CA LEU A 248 11.53 2.42 -7.55
C LEU A 248 12.79 2.79 -8.35
N ARG A 249 13.05 2.12 -9.49
CA ARG A 249 14.20 2.41 -10.35
C ARG A 249 14.07 3.70 -11.17
N ILE A 250 12.85 4.11 -11.53
CA ILE A 250 12.60 5.33 -12.33
C ILE A 250 13.11 6.59 -11.61
N GLY A 251 13.13 6.60 -10.27
CA GLY A 251 13.69 7.70 -9.47
C GLY A 251 15.17 8.03 -9.79
N ARG A 252 15.90 7.13 -10.46
CA ARG A 252 17.30 7.32 -10.88
C ARG A 252 17.46 8.06 -12.21
N SER A 253 16.53 7.92 -13.16
CA SER A 253 16.72 8.44 -14.53
C SER A 253 16.66 9.98 -14.63
N THR A 254 16.01 10.65 -13.67
CA THR A 254 15.97 12.12 -13.63
C THR A 254 17.24 12.75 -13.06
N ALA A 255 18.12 11.96 -12.42
CA ALA A 255 19.38 12.46 -11.85
C ALA A 255 20.59 12.36 -12.80
N VAL A 256 20.53 11.52 -13.85
CA VAL A 256 21.69 11.25 -14.74
C VAL A 256 21.57 11.95 -16.11
N SER A 257 20.41 12.51 -16.47
CA SER A 257 20.26 13.27 -17.71
C SER A 257 20.51 14.77 -17.52
N ALA A 258 21.78 15.14 -17.31
CA ALA A 258 22.20 16.55 -17.23
C ALA A 258 22.32 17.25 -18.59
N ASN A 259 22.01 16.58 -19.71
CA ASN A 259 22.29 17.11 -21.06
C ASN A 259 21.15 17.02 -22.09
N SER A 260 19.89 16.82 -21.68
CA SER A 260 18.75 16.92 -22.60
C SER A 260 17.62 17.81 -22.07
N LYS A 261 17.46 18.95 -22.76
CA LYS A 261 16.25 19.78 -22.94
C LYS A 261 15.03 19.41 -22.08
N LYS A 262 14.71 20.28 -21.12
CA LYS A 262 13.35 20.71 -20.73
C LYS A 262 12.28 19.60 -20.76
N ILE A 263 12.46 18.54 -19.96
CA ILE A 263 11.39 17.58 -19.63
C ILE A 263 10.93 17.89 -18.20
N ASN A 264 9.61 17.90 -18.01
CA ASN A 264 8.90 18.33 -16.79
C ASN A 264 9.57 17.89 -15.48
N LYS A 265 9.83 18.88 -14.62
CA LYS A 265 10.41 18.72 -13.27
C LYS A 265 9.52 17.92 -12.30
N ASP A 266 8.33 17.51 -12.75
CA ASP A 266 7.28 16.86 -11.96
C ASP A 266 7.15 15.34 -12.21
N ALA A 267 8.05 14.73 -12.99
CA ALA A 267 7.96 13.32 -13.38
C ALA A 267 8.65 12.33 -12.41
N GLY A 268 9.35 12.81 -11.38
CA GLY A 268 9.96 11.96 -10.35
C GLY A 268 8.97 11.60 -9.25
N ALA A 269 9.00 10.35 -8.78
CA ALA A 269 8.25 9.96 -7.58
C ALA A 269 8.70 10.81 -6.38
N SER A 270 7.75 11.36 -5.63
CA SER A 270 8.08 12.10 -4.43
C SER A 270 8.79 11.19 -3.42
N VAL A 271 9.57 11.78 -2.52
CA VAL A 271 10.28 11.04 -1.47
C VAL A 271 9.30 10.22 -0.61
N GLN A 272 8.11 10.76 -0.34
CA GLN A 272 7.06 10.07 0.38
C GLN A 272 6.53 8.86 -0.41
N GLN A 273 6.31 9.02 -1.73
CA GLN A 273 5.90 7.91 -2.58
C GLN A 273 6.97 6.81 -2.66
N LEU A 274 8.25 7.17 -2.76
CA LEU A 274 9.35 6.20 -2.73
C LEU A 274 9.36 5.40 -1.41
N TYR A 275 9.13 6.08 -0.28
CA TYR A 275 8.97 5.42 1.01
C TYR A 275 7.79 4.44 0.99
N GLU A 276 6.61 4.85 0.52
CA GLU A 276 5.39 4.02 0.51
C GLU A 276 5.52 2.81 -0.42
N LEU A 277 6.11 2.98 -1.61
CA LEU A 277 6.37 1.86 -2.52
C LEU A 277 7.41 0.89 -1.96
N CYS A 278 8.48 1.42 -1.36
CA CYS A 278 9.49 0.59 -0.71
C CYS A 278 8.91 -0.13 0.50
N PHE A 279 8.02 0.51 1.26
CA PHE A 279 7.27 -0.10 2.35
C PHE A 279 6.39 -1.24 1.85
N CYS A 280 5.66 -1.05 0.74
CA CYS A 280 4.88 -2.12 0.14
C CYS A 280 5.77 -3.31 -0.24
N LEU A 281 6.88 -3.05 -0.93
CA LEU A 281 7.83 -4.11 -1.30
C LEU A 281 8.43 -4.81 -0.07
N TRP A 282 8.78 -4.05 0.98
CA TRP A 282 9.26 -4.59 2.25
C TRP A 282 8.23 -5.51 2.91
N THR A 283 6.96 -5.11 3.02
CA THR A 283 5.93 -5.96 3.63
C THR A 283 5.72 -7.28 2.87
N MET A 284 5.93 -7.28 1.55
CA MET A 284 5.84 -8.50 0.75
C MET A 284 6.99 -9.49 1.00
N THR A 285 8.15 -9.01 1.50
CA THR A 285 9.28 -9.91 1.84
C THR A 285 8.94 -10.89 2.96
N TYR A 286 7.93 -10.60 3.79
CA TYR A 286 7.47 -11.53 4.83
C TYR A 286 6.83 -12.80 4.27
N GLU A 287 6.31 -12.77 3.03
CA GLU A 287 5.73 -13.94 2.39
C GLU A 287 6.78 -14.87 1.76
N CYS A 288 8.04 -14.43 1.64
CA CYS A 288 9.09 -15.19 0.98
C CYS A 288 9.36 -16.54 1.66
N ASN A 289 9.31 -16.62 2.99
CA ASN A 289 9.50 -17.91 3.70
C ASN A 289 8.32 -18.87 3.47
N SER A 290 7.11 -18.33 3.39
CA SER A 290 5.88 -19.11 3.29
C SER A 290 5.51 -19.51 1.85
N SER A 291 6.12 -18.87 0.84
CA SER A 291 5.72 -19.01 -0.56
C SER A 291 6.89 -19.02 -1.54
N ALA A 292 7.14 -20.19 -2.16
CA ALA A 292 8.12 -20.33 -3.23
C ALA A 292 7.80 -19.45 -4.46
N THR A 293 6.51 -19.26 -4.79
CA THR A 293 6.10 -18.44 -5.93
C THR A 293 6.44 -16.97 -5.71
N VAL A 294 6.26 -16.46 -4.48
CA VAL A 294 6.67 -15.09 -4.14
C VAL A 294 8.18 -14.94 -4.25
N ARG A 295 8.99 -15.89 -3.75
CA ARG A 295 10.46 -15.86 -3.91
C ARG A 295 10.86 -15.80 -5.38
N ALA A 296 10.25 -16.64 -6.21
CA ALA A 296 10.49 -16.63 -7.65
C ALA A 296 10.16 -15.28 -8.30
N HIS A 297 9.07 -14.62 -7.88
CA HIS A 297 8.73 -13.29 -8.37
C HIS A 297 9.75 -12.21 -7.96
N PHE A 298 10.21 -12.22 -6.70
CA PHE A 298 11.26 -11.29 -6.23
C PHE A 298 12.56 -11.42 -7.05
N ALA A 299 12.99 -12.65 -7.32
CA ALA A 299 14.19 -12.92 -8.12
C ALA A 299 13.99 -12.52 -9.60
N ARG A 300 12.90 -12.97 -10.23
CA ARG A 300 12.56 -12.69 -11.63
C ARG A 300 12.48 -11.19 -11.92
N ASP A 301 11.85 -10.44 -11.02
CA ASP A 301 11.52 -9.03 -11.26
C ASP A 301 12.67 -8.06 -10.88
N GLY A 302 13.79 -8.60 -10.41
CA GLY A 302 14.99 -7.82 -10.06
C GLY A 302 14.78 -6.92 -8.86
N ALA A 303 14.08 -7.41 -7.83
CA ALA A 303 13.77 -6.65 -6.62
C ALA A 303 15.02 -6.26 -5.84
N VAL A 304 16.01 -7.16 -5.77
CA VAL A 304 17.31 -6.87 -5.13
C VAL A 304 17.98 -5.68 -5.81
N ASN A 305 18.08 -5.68 -7.15
CA ASN A 305 18.67 -4.57 -7.90
C ASN A 305 17.95 -3.24 -7.62
N ALA A 306 16.61 -3.25 -7.59
CA ALA A 306 15.84 -2.04 -7.31
C ALA A 306 16.08 -1.50 -5.88
N LEU A 307 16.18 -2.40 -4.89
CA LEU A 307 16.43 -2.03 -3.49
C LEU A 307 17.86 -1.52 -3.29
N VAL A 308 18.87 -2.16 -3.88
CA VAL A 308 20.28 -1.73 -3.79
C VAL A 308 20.47 -0.36 -4.46
N ASP A 309 19.84 -0.15 -5.62
CA ASP A 309 19.81 1.15 -6.28
C ASP A 309 19.17 2.22 -5.38
N LEU A 310 18.06 1.89 -4.71
CA LEU A 310 17.38 2.80 -3.80
C LEU A 310 18.25 3.14 -2.58
N VAL A 311 18.95 2.18 -2.00
CA VAL A 311 19.90 2.42 -0.89
C VAL A 311 20.98 3.44 -1.29
N SER A 312 21.50 3.34 -2.52
CA SER A 312 22.55 4.26 -2.99
C SER A 312 22.05 5.69 -3.28
N SER A 313 20.82 5.82 -3.76
CA SER A 313 20.30 7.06 -4.37
C SER A 313 19.24 7.77 -3.53
N ALA A 314 18.70 7.13 -2.49
CA ALA A 314 17.60 7.69 -1.72
C ALA A 314 18.02 8.98 -0.98
N PRO A 315 17.20 10.05 -1.07
CA PRO A 315 17.51 11.35 -0.47
C PRO A 315 17.17 11.44 1.02
N ARG A 316 16.56 10.40 1.60
CA ARG A 316 16.14 10.37 3.01
C ARG A 316 16.50 9.04 3.66
N GLU A 317 17.01 9.16 4.88
CA GLU A 317 17.39 8.06 5.77
C GLU A 317 16.27 7.04 5.98
N LYS A 318 15.03 7.53 6.17
CA LYS A 318 13.85 6.68 6.35
C LYS A 318 13.61 5.71 5.20
N VAL A 319 13.88 6.12 3.95
CA VAL A 319 13.71 5.26 2.77
C VAL A 319 14.81 4.20 2.73
N VAL A 320 16.05 4.61 3.01
CA VAL A 320 17.22 3.73 3.09
C VAL A 320 17.00 2.64 4.13
N ARG A 321 16.50 2.99 5.32
CA ARG A 321 16.20 2.04 6.40
C ARG A 321 15.22 0.95 5.97
N VAL A 322 14.14 1.33 5.28
CA VAL A 322 13.14 0.35 4.81
C VAL A 322 13.72 -0.54 3.71
N ALA A 323 14.52 0.03 2.81
CA ALA A 323 15.18 -0.73 1.75
C ALA A 323 16.17 -1.77 2.32
N LEU A 324 16.99 -1.38 3.31
CA LEU A 324 17.89 -2.29 4.02
C LEU A 324 17.12 -3.38 4.77
N SER A 325 16.00 -3.02 5.40
CA SER A 325 15.13 -4.00 6.08
C SER A 325 14.56 -5.04 5.10
N ALA A 326 14.17 -4.62 3.89
CA ALA A 326 13.72 -5.53 2.84
C ALA A 326 14.85 -6.45 2.34
N LEU A 327 16.04 -5.89 2.09
CA LEU A 327 17.21 -6.69 1.70
C LEU A 327 17.57 -7.70 2.79
N ARG A 328 17.54 -7.31 4.06
CA ARG A 328 17.77 -8.23 5.18
C ARG A 328 16.77 -9.37 5.18
N ASN A 329 15.48 -9.10 5.03
CA ASN A 329 14.45 -10.14 5.01
C ASN A 329 14.67 -11.15 3.87
N LEU A 330 15.10 -10.68 2.69
CA LEU A 330 15.46 -11.55 1.57
C LEU A 330 16.73 -12.37 1.86
N ALA A 331 17.74 -11.78 2.50
CA ALA A 331 18.99 -12.47 2.83
C ALA A 331 18.82 -13.60 3.85
N ILE A 332 17.92 -13.44 4.83
CA ILE A 332 17.62 -14.48 5.84
C ILE A 332 16.51 -15.44 5.41
N CYS A 333 16.05 -15.33 4.17
CA CYS A 333 14.95 -16.16 3.68
C CYS A 333 15.38 -17.63 3.57
N SER A 334 14.65 -18.52 4.23
CA SER A 334 14.86 -19.97 4.11
C SER A 334 13.78 -20.60 3.24
N ALA A 335 14.19 -21.48 2.33
CA ALA A 335 13.26 -22.24 1.48
C ALA A 335 12.63 -23.45 2.21
N ASP A 336 13.03 -23.70 3.46
CA ASP A 336 12.71 -24.92 4.22
C ASP A 336 11.21 -25.10 4.48
N ALA A 337 10.48 -24.01 4.70
CA ALA A 337 9.05 -24.06 5.01
C ALA A 337 8.16 -24.30 3.77
N SER A 338 8.68 -24.06 2.57
CA SER A 338 7.97 -24.25 1.30
C SER A 338 8.99 -24.58 0.20
N PRO A 339 9.48 -25.83 0.12
CA PRO A 339 10.44 -26.22 -0.91
C PRO A 339 9.78 -26.17 -2.29
N ASP A 340 10.56 -25.81 -3.31
CA ASP A 340 10.07 -25.78 -4.69
C ASP A 340 9.73 -27.21 -5.14
N SER A 341 8.50 -27.43 -5.60
CA SER A 341 8.00 -28.76 -5.99
C SER A 341 8.50 -29.23 -7.37
N SER A 342 9.12 -28.33 -8.11
CA SER A 342 9.74 -28.60 -9.41
C SER A 342 11.24 -28.55 -9.24
N GLY A 343 12.00 -29.53 -9.75
CA GLY A 343 13.48 -29.62 -9.67
C GLY A 343 14.27 -28.48 -10.35
N LYS A 344 13.73 -27.26 -10.34
CA LYS A 344 14.40 -26.00 -10.63
C LYS A 344 15.28 -25.60 -9.45
N LYS A 345 16.27 -24.74 -9.73
CA LYS A 345 17.16 -24.15 -8.74
C LYS A 345 16.33 -23.47 -7.64
N THR A 346 16.43 -23.98 -6.41
CA THR A 346 15.79 -23.41 -5.24
C THR A 346 16.23 -21.96 -5.06
N ILE A 347 15.28 -21.04 -5.00
CA ILE A 347 15.54 -19.63 -4.70
C ILE A 347 15.40 -19.45 -3.19
N ASP A 348 16.52 -19.15 -2.55
CA ASP A 348 16.69 -18.98 -1.10
C ASP A 348 17.53 -17.72 -0.80
N GLY A 349 17.86 -17.51 0.48
CA GLY A 349 18.70 -16.41 0.93
C GLY A 349 20.04 -16.33 0.19
N SER A 350 20.68 -17.46 -0.10
CA SER A 350 21.95 -17.52 -0.84
C SER A 350 21.87 -16.91 -2.24
N THR A 351 20.74 -17.15 -2.92
CA THR A 351 20.48 -16.59 -4.25
C THR A 351 20.34 -15.07 -4.17
N PHE A 352 19.55 -14.57 -3.21
CA PHE A 352 19.38 -13.13 -3.04
C PHE A 352 20.67 -12.43 -2.58
N LEU A 353 21.48 -13.07 -1.73
CA LEU A 353 22.79 -12.56 -1.32
C LEU A 353 23.74 -12.43 -2.51
N THR A 354 23.75 -13.42 -3.40
CA THR A 354 24.53 -13.37 -4.65
C THR A 354 24.12 -12.16 -5.51
N ASP A 355 22.82 -11.94 -5.67
CA ASP A 355 22.29 -10.79 -6.40
C ASP A 355 22.65 -9.46 -5.72
N MET A 356 22.66 -9.39 -4.39
CA MET A 356 23.03 -8.17 -3.64
C MET A 356 24.48 -7.78 -3.88
N ILE A 357 25.38 -8.77 -3.95
CA ILE A 357 26.79 -8.55 -4.27
C ILE A 357 26.94 -8.10 -5.71
N GLY A 358 26.27 -8.79 -6.64
CA GLY A 358 26.28 -8.44 -8.06
C GLY A 358 25.76 -7.01 -8.30
N ALA A 359 24.79 -6.56 -7.51
CA ALA A 359 24.25 -5.20 -7.54
C ALA A 359 25.16 -4.15 -6.86
N GLY A 360 26.24 -4.56 -6.20
CA GLY A 360 27.20 -3.65 -5.57
C GLY A 360 26.79 -3.13 -4.19
N LEU A 361 25.96 -3.86 -3.43
CA LEU A 361 25.49 -3.44 -2.11
C LEU A 361 26.65 -3.13 -1.15
N LEU A 362 27.71 -3.94 -1.16
CA LEU A 362 28.88 -3.76 -0.27
C LEU A 362 29.54 -2.39 -0.46
N LYS A 363 29.76 -2.00 -1.72
CA LYS A 363 30.31 -0.67 -2.06
C LYS A 363 29.41 0.45 -1.56
N ASN A 364 28.09 0.29 -1.71
CA ASN A 364 27.12 1.30 -1.27
C ASN A 364 27.10 1.41 0.26
N ILE A 365 27.22 0.30 0.99
CA ILE A 365 27.29 0.30 2.46
C ILE A 365 28.56 1.01 2.96
N ASP A 366 29.72 0.77 2.32
CA ASP A 366 30.95 1.47 2.69
C ASP A 366 30.84 2.98 2.47
N LEU A 367 30.29 3.41 1.33
CA LEU A 367 29.99 4.83 1.07
C LEU A 367 28.98 5.42 2.06
N MET A 368 28.05 4.61 2.55
CA MET A 368 27.09 5.03 3.57
C MET A 368 27.74 5.19 4.95
N ARG A 369 28.73 4.37 5.30
CA ARG A 369 29.46 4.50 6.58
C ARG A 369 30.18 5.84 6.70
N GLU A 370 30.59 6.42 5.57
CA GLU A 370 31.22 7.74 5.52
C GLU A 370 30.22 8.90 5.72
N ARG A 371 28.91 8.64 5.63
CA ARG A 371 27.86 9.65 5.81
C ARG A 371 27.50 9.80 7.28
N GLN A 372 27.16 11.02 7.70
CA GLN A 372 26.56 11.28 9.00
C GLN A 372 25.06 10.97 8.93
N TRP A 373 24.61 10.04 9.76
CA TRP A 373 23.20 9.69 9.90
C TRP A 373 22.63 10.38 11.14
N THR A 374 21.32 10.61 11.12
CA THR A 374 20.57 11.25 12.21
C THR A 374 19.44 10.36 12.74
N ASP A 375 18.99 9.39 11.94
CA ASP A 375 18.01 8.38 12.33
C ASP A 375 18.63 7.44 13.38
N PRO A 376 18.06 7.33 14.60
CA PRO A 376 18.63 6.50 15.66
C PRO A 376 18.71 5.03 15.26
N ASP A 377 17.86 4.51 14.38
CA ASP A 377 17.97 3.12 13.89
C ASP A 377 19.13 2.94 12.90
N LEU A 378 19.65 4.03 12.32
CA LEU A 378 20.85 4.03 11.49
C LEU A 378 22.11 4.43 12.27
N VAL A 379 21.95 5.27 13.30
CA VAL A 379 23.02 5.85 14.13
C VAL A 379 23.39 4.96 15.32
N ASP A 380 22.41 4.35 15.99
CA ASP A 380 22.70 3.28 16.95
C ASP A 380 23.33 2.16 16.15
N GLY A 381 24.66 2.16 16.13
CA GLY A 381 25.49 1.27 15.34
C GLY A 381 25.06 -0.19 15.49
N LYS A 382 24.42 -0.58 16.58
CA LYS A 382 23.83 -1.90 16.75
C LYS A 382 22.78 -2.26 15.70
N THR A 383 21.97 -1.37 15.14
CA THR A 383 20.90 -1.75 14.20
C THR A 383 21.36 -1.63 12.75
N PHE A 384 22.11 -0.59 12.40
CA PHE A 384 22.78 -0.49 11.10
C PHE A 384 23.83 -1.59 10.93
N GLU A 385 24.68 -1.79 11.93
CA GLU A 385 25.61 -2.92 11.95
C GLU A 385 24.87 -4.24 12.13
N THR A 386 23.81 -4.42 12.92
CA THR A 386 23.13 -5.74 12.92
C THR A 386 22.39 -6.01 11.62
N GLN A 387 21.85 -5.02 10.91
CA GLN A 387 21.20 -5.25 9.62
C GLN A 387 22.23 -5.47 8.49
N ALA A 388 23.25 -4.61 8.39
CA ALA A 388 24.32 -4.74 7.42
C ALA A 388 25.30 -5.89 7.77
N MET A 389 25.67 -6.05 9.04
CA MET A 389 26.42 -7.22 9.54
C MET A 389 25.58 -8.48 9.54
N MET A 390 24.26 -8.53 9.74
CA MET A 390 23.56 -9.82 9.54
C MET A 390 23.58 -10.20 8.06
N VAL A 391 23.37 -9.24 7.15
CA VAL A 391 23.54 -9.51 5.71
C VAL A 391 24.98 -9.95 5.42
N MET A 392 25.99 -9.30 6.02
CA MET A 392 27.40 -9.67 5.85
C MET A 392 27.81 -10.95 6.60
N VAL A 393 27.24 -11.27 7.76
CA VAL A 393 27.58 -12.43 8.61
C VAL A 393 26.91 -13.67 8.03
N SER A 394 25.64 -13.57 7.59
CA SER A 394 25.01 -14.61 6.78
C SER A 394 25.82 -14.89 5.51
N PHE A 395 26.30 -13.83 4.84
CA PHE A 395 27.22 -13.91 3.69
C PHE A 395 28.57 -14.59 4.02
N TYR A 396 29.22 -14.23 5.13
CA TYR A 396 30.50 -14.84 5.55
C TYR A 396 30.32 -16.28 6.01
N LEU A 397 29.21 -16.63 6.66
CA LEU A 397 28.89 -18.01 7.03
C LEU A 397 28.63 -18.88 5.80
N GLU A 398 27.86 -18.41 4.82
CA GLU A 398 27.66 -19.15 3.56
C GLU A 398 28.94 -19.28 2.73
N ILE A 399 29.79 -18.23 2.68
CA ILE A 399 31.11 -18.32 2.05
C ILE A 399 32.02 -19.26 2.80
N LEU A 400 32.04 -19.24 4.13
CA LEU A 400 32.84 -20.17 4.95
C LEU A 400 32.35 -21.62 4.78
N LEU A 401 31.03 -21.84 4.75
CA LEU A 401 30.42 -23.15 4.49
C LEU A 401 30.68 -23.63 3.05
N SER A 402 30.62 -22.75 2.05
CA SER A 402 30.93 -23.08 0.65
C SER A 402 32.43 -23.29 0.41
N ALA A 403 33.30 -22.51 1.07
CA ALA A 403 34.75 -22.64 1.00
C ALA A 403 35.28 -23.85 1.79
N MET A 404 34.54 -24.33 2.79
CA MET A 404 34.82 -25.62 3.43
C MET A 404 34.56 -26.82 2.49
N ILE A 405 33.81 -26.63 1.41
CA ILE A 405 33.52 -27.65 0.38
C ILE A 405 34.50 -27.54 -0.82
N GLY A 406 35.25 -26.44 -0.96
CA GLY A 406 36.30 -26.30 -1.96
C GLY A 406 37.30 -25.18 -1.64
N TYR A 407 38.58 -25.55 -1.47
CA TYR A 407 39.78 -24.71 -1.29
C TYR A 407 39.70 -23.32 -1.98
N THR A 408 40.11 -22.17 -1.42
CA THR A 408 41.27 -21.85 -0.56
C THR A 408 40.90 -20.74 0.46
N LEU A 409 41.23 -20.98 1.73
CA LEU A 409 40.73 -20.26 2.91
C LEU A 409 41.54 -19.00 3.30
N ILE A 410 42.68 -18.75 2.66
CA ILE A 410 43.74 -17.89 3.22
C ILE A 410 43.51 -16.39 2.95
N ASP A 411 43.00 -16.00 1.77
CA ASP A 411 42.76 -14.58 1.46
C ASP A 411 41.49 -14.03 2.13
N TYR A 412 40.50 -14.88 2.39
CA TYR A 412 39.24 -14.49 3.04
C TYR A 412 39.36 -14.36 4.56
N ILE A 413 40.20 -15.19 5.21
CA ILE A 413 40.53 -15.06 6.63
C ILE A 413 41.27 -13.75 6.89
N ALA A 414 42.17 -13.32 6.00
CA ALA A 414 42.87 -12.05 6.14
C ALA A 414 41.91 -10.85 6.12
N CYS A 415 40.88 -10.88 5.26
CA CYS A 415 39.86 -9.84 5.18
C CYS A 415 38.93 -9.84 6.42
N PHE A 416 38.53 -11.03 6.91
CA PHE A 416 37.74 -11.18 8.14
C PHE A 416 38.50 -10.70 9.39
N PHE A 417 39.78 -11.03 9.52
CA PHE A 417 40.61 -10.55 10.63
C PHE A 417 40.94 -9.06 10.51
N GLN A 418 41.14 -8.51 9.31
CA GLN A 418 41.26 -7.05 9.14
C GLN A 418 39.97 -6.32 9.52
N PHE A 419 38.80 -6.87 9.17
CA PHE A 419 37.51 -6.29 9.52
C PHE A 419 37.22 -6.38 11.03
N ARG A 420 37.41 -7.57 11.64
CA ARG A 420 37.27 -7.77 13.09
C ARG A 420 38.23 -6.91 13.90
N ARG A 421 39.47 -6.72 13.42
CA ARG A 421 40.47 -5.86 14.06
C ARG A 421 40.09 -4.38 13.94
N ARG A 422 39.41 -3.96 12.87
CA ARG A 422 38.88 -2.59 12.72
C ARG A 422 37.64 -2.33 13.59
N CYS A 423 36.70 -3.28 13.68
CA CYS A 423 35.54 -3.16 14.58
C CYS A 423 35.92 -3.22 16.07
N SER A 424 36.93 -4.02 16.43
CA SER A 424 37.41 -4.12 17.82
C SER A 424 38.15 -2.88 18.33
N LEU A 425 38.64 -2.01 17.43
CA LEU A 425 39.37 -0.80 17.81
C LEU A 425 38.46 0.41 18.07
N GLN A 426 37.16 0.34 17.73
CA GLN A 426 36.20 1.44 17.95
C GLN A 426 35.25 1.21 19.12
N THR A 427 35.15 -0.02 19.66
CA THR A 427 34.42 -0.28 20.91
C THR A 427 35.23 0.05 22.17
N SER A 428 36.46 0.56 22.00
CA SER A 428 37.38 0.95 23.10
C SER A 428 37.66 2.46 23.18
N SER A 429 36.89 3.29 22.46
CA SER A 429 36.98 4.77 22.52
C SER A 429 35.66 5.39 22.92
#